data_AF-A0A8S3GJC2-F1
#
_entry.id   AF-A0A8S3GJC2-F1
#
_cell.length_a   1.000
_cell.length_b   1.000
_cell.length_c   1.000
_cell.angle_alpha   90.00
_cell.angle_beta   90.00
_cell.angle_gamma   90.00
#
_symmetry.space_group_name_H-M   'P 1'
#
loop_
_entity.id
_entity.type
_entity.pdbx_description
1 polymer ?
#
loop_
_entity_poly.entity_id
_entity_poly.type
_entity_poly.pdbx_seq_one_letter_code
_entity_poly.pdbx_strand_id
1 'polypeptide(L)' 'MSANIKYPTIRRDPTVSDIYGDKSSSPITVNDPYRWLEDPDSEETASFVAEQNVISQAYLNN' A
#
# COMPACT_ATOMS: atom_id res chain seq x y z
N MET A 1 -4.11 12.34 24.19
CA MET A 1 -3.73 10.96 24.57
C MET A 1 -3.14 10.30 23.34
N SER A 2 -1.98 9.65 23.42
CA SER A 2 -1.47 8.84 22.31
C SER A 2 -2.21 7.51 22.33
N ALA A 3 -3.16 7.32 21.40
CA ALA A 3 -3.75 6.00 21.18
C ALA A 3 -2.66 5.05 20.66
N ASN A 4 -2.49 3.89 21.29
CA ASN A 4 -1.57 2.86 20.80
C ASN A 4 -2.21 2.18 19.59
N ILE A 5 -1.89 2.69 18.39
CA ILE A 5 -2.42 2.20 17.12
C ILE A 5 -1.58 1.00 16.67
N LYS A 6 -2.24 -0.16 16.49
CA LYS A 6 -1.62 -1.33 15.87
C LYS A 6 -1.97 -1.36 14.38
N TYR A 7 -0.97 -1.13 13.52
CA TYR A 7 -1.14 -1.22 12.07
C TYR A 7 -1.26 -2.68 11.60
N PRO A 8 -2.11 -2.98 10.61
CA PRO A 8 -2.19 -4.30 10.02
C PRO A 8 -0.89 -4.65 9.30
N THR A 9 -0.59 -5.95 9.26
CA THR A 9 0.49 -6.46 8.42
C THR A 9 -0.09 -6.72 7.03
N ILE A 10 0.48 -6.09 6.01
CA ILE A 10 -0.02 -6.16 4.64
C ILE A 10 0.99 -6.81 3.71
N ARG A 11 0.49 -7.41 2.63
CA ARG A 11 1.34 -8.05 1.63
C ARG A 11 2.17 -7.01 0.89
N ARG A 12 3.46 -7.34 0.72
CA ARG A 12 4.38 -6.65 -0.17
C ARG A 12 4.78 -7.62 -1.26
N ASP A 13 4.62 -7.23 -2.52
CA ASP A 13 5.07 -8.03 -3.65
C ASP A 13 6.47 -7.57 -4.10
N PRO A 14 7.55 -8.30 -3.77
CA PRO A 14 8.90 -7.86 -4.14
C PRO A 14 9.19 -8.02 -5.64
N THR A 15 8.29 -8.65 -6.40
CA THR A 15 8.52 -8.98 -7.82
C THR A 15 8.05 -7.89 -8.77
N VAL A 16 7.25 -6.94 -8.28
CA VAL A 16 6.67 -5.87 -9.10
C VAL A 16 7.60 -4.66 -9.12
N SER A 17 8.02 -4.28 -10.33
CA SER A 17 8.83 -3.10 -10.58
C SER A 17 8.61 -2.57 -11.99
N ASP A 18 8.88 -1.29 -12.18
CA ASP A 18 8.91 -0.63 -13.49
C ASP A 18 10.31 -0.08 -13.76
N ILE A 19 10.64 0.10 -15.04
CA ILE A 19 11.91 0.68 -15.47
C ILE A 19 11.62 2.01 -16.17
N TYR A 20 12.14 3.10 -15.61
CA TYR A 20 11.98 4.45 -16.13
C TYR A 20 13.32 4.98 -16.66
N GLY A 21 13.31 5.56 -17.85
CA GLY A 21 14.50 6.19 -18.44
C GLY A 21 14.17 6.84 -19.79
N ASP A 22 14.95 7.85 -20.16
CA ASP A 22 14.92 8.43 -21.50
C ASP A 22 16.06 7.90 -22.36
N LYS A 23 16.08 8.25 -23.66
CA LYS A 23 17.14 7.82 -24.59
C LYS A 23 18.53 8.35 -24.22
N SER A 24 18.63 9.27 -23.27
CA SER A 24 19.86 10.00 -22.93
C SER A 24 20.47 9.56 -21.60
N SER A 25 19.79 8.72 -20.81
CA SER A 25 20.19 8.39 -19.45
C SER A 25 20.10 6.88 -19.18
N SER A 26 20.89 6.40 -18.22
CA SER A 26 20.79 5.01 -17.75
C SER A 26 19.41 4.75 -17.16
N PRO A 27 18.74 3.63 -17.51
CA PRO A 27 17.44 3.29 -16.96
C PRO A 27 17.49 3.10 -15.43
N ILE A 28 16.42 3.52 -14.75
CA ILE A 28 16.24 3.42 -13.30
C ILE A 28 15.10 2.43 -13.03
N THR A 29 15.36 1.39 -12.25
CA THR A 29 14.33 0.46 -11.77
C THR A 29 13.68 1.01 -10.50
N VAL A 30 12.34 1.03 -10.45
CA VAL A 30 11.54 1.46 -9.31
C VAL A 30 10.61 0.32 -8.90
N ASN A 31 10.76 -0.17 -7.67
CA ASN A 31 9.92 -1.24 -7.11
C ASN A 31 8.56 -0.68 -6.67
N ASP A 32 7.49 -1.35 -7.04
CA ASP A 32 6.12 -1.03 -6.60
C ASP A 32 5.48 -2.22 -5.88
N PRO A 33 5.85 -2.44 -4.60
CA PRO A 33 5.42 -3.62 -3.86
C PRO A 33 3.93 -3.62 -3.51
N TYR A 34 3.20 -2.55 -3.80
CA TYR A 34 1.79 -2.37 -3.48
C TYR A 34 0.91 -2.18 -4.71
N ARG A 35 1.41 -2.49 -5.91
CA ARG A 35 0.66 -2.49 -7.18
C ARG A 35 -0.70 -3.17 -7.11
N TRP A 36 -0.85 -4.17 -6.24
CA TRP A 36 -2.11 -4.89 -6.03
C TRP A 36 -3.24 -4.00 -5.47
N LEU A 37 -2.92 -2.90 -4.79
CA LEU A 37 -3.90 -1.91 -4.33
C LEU A 37 -4.52 -1.09 -5.47
N GLU A 38 -3.96 -1.15 -6.68
CA GLU A 38 -4.50 -0.46 -7.86
C GLU A 38 -5.75 -1.14 -8.44
N ASP A 39 -6.04 -2.38 -8.04
CA ASP A 39 -7.31 -3.05 -8.35
C ASP A 39 -8.32 -2.81 -7.21
N PRO A 40 -9.28 -1.87 -7.38
CA PRO A 40 -10.25 -1.54 -6.35
C PRO A 40 -11.31 -2.64 -6.15
N ASP A 41 -11.52 -3.53 -7.13
CA ASP A 41 -12.54 -4.56 -7.08
C ASP A 41 -12.02 -5.88 -6.47
N SER A 42 -10.71 -5.97 -6.19
CA SER A 42 -10.12 -7.16 -5.60
C SER A 42 -10.52 -7.35 -4.13
N GLU A 43 -10.71 -8.60 -3.73
CA GLU A 43 -11.01 -8.97 -2.33
C GLU A 43 -9.89 -8.53 -1.37
N GLU A 44 -8.63 -8.56 -1.83
CA GLU A 44 -7.47 -8.15 -1.04
C GLU A 44 -7.50 -6.64 -0.76
N THR A 45 -7.78 -5.81 -1.77
CA THR A 45 -7.91 -4.36 -1.61
C THR A 45 -9.08 -4.01 -0.69
N ALA A 46 -10.23 -4.67 -0.86
CA ALA A 46 -11.39 -4.47 0.00
C ALA A 46 -11.08 -4.80 1.47
N SER A 47 -10.39 -5.92 1.73
CA SER A 47 -9.97 -6.31 3.09
C SER A 47 -9.00 -5.30 3.69
N PHE A 48 -8.02 -4.83 2.91
CA PHE A 48 -7.07 -3.81 3.35
C PHE A 48 -7.77 -2.52 3.77
N VAL A 49 -8.70 -2.02 2.94
CA VAL A 49 -9.47 -0.80 3.24
C VAL A 49 -10.29 -0.98 4.53
N ALA A 50 -10.91 -2.15 4.73
CA ALA A 50 -11.65 -2.44 5.94
C ALA A 50 -10.76 -2.36 7.21
N GLU A 51 -9.56 -2.93 7.17
CA GLU A 51 -8.60 -2.87 8.29
C GLU A 51 -8.10 -1.45 8.56
N GLN A 52 -7.86 -0.65 7.52
CA GLN A 52 -7.50 0.76 7.69
C GLN A 52 -8.64 1.57 8.32
N ASN A 53 -9.88 1.33 7.90
CA ASN A 53 -11.06 2.01 8.46
C ASN A 53 -11.22 1.74 9.96
N VAL A 54 -10.90 0.54 10.45
CA VAL A 54 -10.91 0.23 11.89
C VAL A 54 -9.96 1.15 12.65
N ILE A 55 -8.75 1.38 12.13
CA ILE A 55 -7.76 2.28 12.74
C ILE A 55 -8.26 3.72 12.72
N SER A 56 -8.73 4.19 11.56
CA SER A 56 -9.24 5.56 11.40
C SER A 56 -10.40 5.84 12.34
N GLN A 57 -11.36 4.91 12.44
CA GLN A 57 -12.52 5.06 13.32
C GLN A 57 -12.12 5.06 14.80
N ALA A 58 -11.17 4.21 15.19
CA ALA A 58 -10.64 4.21 16.55
C ALA A 58 -9.95 5.54 16.90
N TYR A 59 -9.23 6.15 15.96
CA TYR A 59 -8.61 7.46 16.18
C TYR A 59 -9.64 8.59 16.30
N LEU A 60 -10.64 8.63 15.41
CA LEU A 60 -11.64 9.70 15.37
C LEU A 60 -12.63 9.68 16.54
N ASN A 61 -12.84 8.51 17.16
CA ASN A 61 -13.76 8.36 18.29
C ASN A 61 -13.11 8.51 19.67
N ASN A 62 -11.80 8.83 19.72
CA ASN A 62 -11.04 9.06 20.96
C ASN A 62 -10.87 10.55 21.26
#